data_AF-A0A1M7RF15-F1
#
_entry.id   AF-A0A1M7RF15-F1
#
_cell.length_a   1.000
_cell.length_b   1.000
_cell.length_c   1.000
_cell.angle_alpha   90.00
_cell.angle_beta   90.00
_cell.angle_gamma   90.00
#
_symmetry.space_group_name_H-M   'P 1'
#
loop_
_entity.id
_entity.type
_entity.pdbx_description
1 polymer ?
#
loop_
_entity_poly.entity_id
_entity_poly.type
_entity_poly.pdbx_seq_one_letter_code
_entity_poly.pdbx_strand_id
1 'polypeptide(L)' 'MITKENALSILQLDGSATAEEITARYEALKFQYKKIKDETGDLKTRLAYQLKQIELDDVYIYFRRQQRI' A
#
# COMPACT_ATOMS: atom_id res chain seq x y z
N MET A 1 14.70 -1.88 -4.47
CA MET A 1 14.93 -1.93 -3.01
C MET A 1 13.93 -0.98 -2.37
N ILE A 2 13.01 -1.48 -1.55
CA ILE A 2 12.01 -0.64 -0.87
C ILE A 2 12.70 0.06 0.30
N THR A 3 12.80 1.38 0.23
CA THR A 3 13.31 2.23 1.31
C THR A 3 12.14 2.74 2.16
N LYS A 4 12.41 3.06 3.44
CA LYS A 4 11.40 3.58 4.37
C LYS A 4 10.72 4.85 3.82
N GLU A 5 11.46 5.70 3.14
CA GLU A 5 10.96 6.92 2.49
C GLU A 5 9.98 6.62 1.34
N ASN A 6 10.29 5.63 0.49
CA ASN A 6 9.39 5.23 -0.60
C ASN A 6 8.10 4.60 -0.04
N ALA A 7 8.23 3.78 1.00
CA ALA A 7 7.12 3.14 1.68
C ALA A 7 6.15 4.17 2.33
N LEU A 8 6.71 5.20 2.97
CA LEU A 8 5.95 6.32 3.53
C LEU A 8 5.30 7.18 2.44
N SER A 9 6.03 7.45 1.34
CA SER A 9 5.49 8.20 0.21
C SER A 9 4.33 7.47 -0.49
N ILE A 10 4.37 6.14 -0.57
CA ILE A 10 3.29 5.32 -1.14
C ILE A 10 2.04 5.37 -0.26
N LEU A 11 2.21 5.37 1.06
CA LEU A 11 1.11 5.49 2.02
C LEU A 11 0.65 6.93 2.25
N GLN A 12 1.35 7.91 1.65
CA GLN A 12 1.18 9.34 1.92
C GLN A 12 1.21 9.66 3.42
N LEU A 13 2.10 8.97 4.14
CA LEU A 13 2.29 9.11 5.57
C LEU A 13 3.61 9.84 5.84
N ASP A 14 3.61 10.66 6.88
CA ASP A 14 4.81 11.33 7.35
C ASP A 14 5.73 10.35 8.12
N GLY A 15 7.02 10.64 8.19
CA GLY A 15 8.03 9.75 8.77
C GLY A 15 7.85 9.38 10.25
N SER A 16 6.88 10.01 10.92
CA SER A 16 6.48 9.76 12.30
C SER A 16 5.23 8.87 12.44
N ALA A 17 4.67 8.36 11.34
CA ALA A 17 3.46 7.54 11.37
C ALA A 17 3.70 6.23 12.14
N THR A 18 2.79 5.94 13.06
CA THR A 18 2.82 4.72 13.87
C THR A 18 2.45 3.49 13.06
N ALA A 19 2.82 2.32 13.59
CA ALA A 19 2.46 1.01 13.04
C ALA A 19 0.96 0.87 12.73
N GLU A 20 0.13 1.39 13.62
CA GLU A 20 -1.33 1.36 13.50
C GLU A 20 -1.81 2.28 12.38
N GLU A 21 -1.27 3.50 12.28
CA GLU A 21 -1.61 4.42 11.18
C GLU A 21 -1.20 3.86 9.82
N ILE A 22 -0.02 3.23 9.72
CA ILE A 22 0.45 2.54 8.51
C ILE A 22 -0.50 1.43 8.09
N THR A 23 -0.96 0.63 9.06
CA THR A 23 -1.86 -0.50 8.81
C THR A 23 -3.25 -0.01 8.39
N ALA A 24 -3.79 0.99 9.10
CA ALA A 24 -5.08 1.60 8.77
C ALA A 24 -5.08 2.25 7.37
N ARG A 25 -3.99 2.93 7.00
CA ARG A 25 -3.84 3.54 5.67
C ARG A 25 -3.69 2.50 4.57
N TYR A 26 -2.93 1.44 4.84
CA TYR A 26 -2.82 0.29 3.95
C TYR A 26 -4.17 -0.37 3.70
N GLU A 27 -4.96 -0.64 4.74
CA GLU A 27 -6.28 -1.25 4.60
C GLU A 27 -7.25 -0.36 3.81
N ALA A 28 -7.24 0.96 4.07
CA ALA A 28 -8.05 1.92 3.34
C ALA A 28 -7.70 1.94 1.85
N LEU A 29 -6.41 2.03 1.50
CA LEU A 29 -5.94 2.04 0.10
C LEU A 29 -6.22 0.70 -0.60
N LYS A 30 -5.99 -0.42 0.08
CA LYS A 30 -6.29 -1.76 -0.45
C LYS A 30 -7.77 -1.91 -0.77
N PHE A 31 -8.64 -1.43 0.12
CA PHE A 31 -10.08 -1.46 -0.09
C PHE A 31 -10.50 -0.58 -1.27
N GLN A 32 -9.96 0.64 -1.37
CA GLN A 32 -10.21 1.52 -2.52
C GLN A 32 -9.76 0.89 -3.85
N TYR A 33 -8.54 0.35 -3.91
CA TYR A 33 -8.04 -0.30 -5.13
C TYR A 33 -8.82 -1.55 -5.49
N LYS A 34 -9.27 -2.33 -4.50
CA LYS A 34 -10.15 -3.47 -4.74
C LYS A 34 -11.49 -3.02 -5.33
N LYS A 35 -12.08 -1.96 -4.79
CA LYS A 35 -13.35 -1.40 -5.27
C LYS A 35 -13.22 -0.87 -6.71
N ILE A 36 -12.16 -0.12 -7.01
CA ILE A 36 -11.92 0.40 -8.36
C ILE A 36 -11.64 -0.74 -9.35
N LYS A 37 -10.93 -1.80 -8.94
CA LYS A 37 -10.71 -2.99 -9.77
C LYS A 37 -12.01 -3.74 -10.10
N ASP A 38 -12.96 -3.76 -9.18
CA ASP A 38 -14.26 -4.41 -9.35
C ASP A 38 -15.19 -3.58 -10.24
N GLU A 39 -15.23 -2.26 -10.03
CA GLU A 39 -16.04 -1.33 -10.82
C GLU A 39 -15.48 -1.07 -12.23
N THR A 40 -14.16 -1.22 -12.42
CA THR A 40 -13.54 -0.97 -13.73
C THR A 40 -13.57 -2.20 -14.61
N GLY A 41 -14.27 -2.09 -15.75
CA GLY A 41 -14.27 -3.09 -16.83
C GLY A 41 -13.04 -3.05 -17.73
N ASP A 42 -12.22 -2.00 -17.66
CA ASP A 42 -11.04 -1.84 -18.48
C ASP A 42 -9.84 -2.64 -17.94
N LEU A 43 -9.30 -3.53 -18.79
CA LEU A 43 -8.24 -4.47 -18.42
C LEU A 43 -6.94 -3.76 -18.02
N LYS A 44 -6.62 -2.63 -18.67
CA LYS A 44 -5.38 -1.88 -18.42
C LYS A 44 -5.43 -1.21 -17.06
N THR A 45 -6.59 -0.64 -16.72
CA THR A 45 -6.84 -0.05 -15.41
C THR A 45 -6.81 -1.11 -14.32
N ARG A 46 -7.41 -2.28 -14.53
CA ARG A 46 -7.31 -3.43 -13.60
C ARG A 46 -5.86 -3.85 -13.34
N LEU A 47 -5.05 -3.97 -14.38
CA LEU A 47 -3.64 -4.33 -14.28
C LEU A 47 -2.83 -3.29 -13.50
N ALA A 48 -3.05 -2.00 -13.75
CA ALA A 48 -2.41 -0.92 -13.01
C ALA A 48 -2.75 -0.96 -11.52
N TYR A 49 -4.03 -1.20 -11.17
CA TYR A 49 -4.44 -1.34 -9.78
C TYR A 49 -3.94 -2.63 -9.12
N GLN A 50 -3.78 -3.73 -9.86
CA GLN A 50 -3.12 -4.93 -9.35
C GLN A 50 -1.64 -4.68 -9.02
N LEU A 51 -0.90 -4.00 -9.90
CA LEU A 51 0.48 -3.61 -9.65
C LEU A 51 0.58 -2.73 -8.39
N LYS A 52 -0.33 -1.76 -8.24
CA LYS A 52 -0.41 -0.92 -7.04
C LYS A 52 -0.71 -1.70 -5.76
N GLN A 53 -1.56 -2.73 -5.83
CA GLN A 53 -1.80 -3.63 -4.70
C GLN A 53 -0.54 -4.41 -4.30
N ILE A 54 0.21 -4.92 -5.29
CA ILE A 54 1.45 -5.64 -5.04
C ILE A 54 2.49 -4.72 -4.37
N GLU A 55 2.66 -3.49 -4.87
CA GLU A 55 3.55 -2.50 -4.23
C GLU A 55 3.15 -2.21 -2.78
N LEU A 56 1.85 -2.09 -2.49
CA LEU A 56 1.32 -1.88 -1.14
C LEU A 56 1.60 -3.06 -0.21
N ASP A 57 1.39 -4.29 -0.68
CA ASP A 57 1.68 -5.51 0.09
C ASP A 57 3.17 -5.60 0.43
N ASP A 58 4.04 -5.27 -0.52
CA ASP A 58 5.49 -5.28 -0.34
C ASP A 58 5.96 -4.23 0.68
N VAL A 59 5.37 -3.03 0.64
CA VAL A 59 5.56 -1.97 1.63
C VAL A 59 5.10 -2.42 3.03
N TYR A 60 3.95 -3.05 3.12
CA TYR A 60 3.42 -3.56 4.38
C TYR A 60 4.33 -4.65 4.98
N ILE A 61 4.83 -5.57 4.15
CA ILE A 61 5.80 -6.60 4.56
C ILE A 61 7.09 -5.96 5.06
N TYR A 62 7.58 -4.91 4.40
CA TYR A 62 8.75 -4.16 4.85
C TYR A 62 8.55 -3.56 6.24
N PHE A 63 7.43 -2.86 6.49
CA PHE A 63 7.13 -2.31 7.82
C PHE A 63 6.97 -3.39 8.89
N ARG A 64 6.29 -4.50 8.57
CA ARG A 64 6.15 -5.66 9.47
C ARG A 64 7.50 -6.29 9.84
N ARG A 65 8.47 -6.31 8.92
CA ARG A 65 9.84 -6.77 9.22
C ARG A 65 10.59 -5.79 10.12
N GLN A 66 10.39 -4.48 9.94
CA GLN A 66 11.04 -3.44 10.74
C GLN A 66 10.51 -3.35 12.18
N GLN A 67 9.22 -3.61 12.41
CA GLN A 67 8.63 -3.63 13.76
C GLN A 67 8.96 -4.88 14.58
N ARG A 68 9.59 -5.89 13.97
CA ARG A 68 9.89 -7.17 14.63
C ARG A 68 11.26 -7.16 15.34
N ILE A 69 11.87 -5.99 15.49
CA ILE A 69 13.14 -5.72 16.19
C ILE A 69 12.83 -4.87 17.42
#